data_AF-A0A178A7U9-F1
#
_entry.id   AF-A0A178A7U9-F1
#
_cell.length_a   1.000
_cell.length_b   1.000
_cell.length_c   1.000
_cell.angle_alpha   90.00
_cell.angle_beta   90.00
_cell.angle_gamma   90.00
#
_symmetry.space_group_name_H-M   'P 1'
#
loop_
_entity.id
_entity.type
_entity.pdbx_description
1 polymer ?
#
loop_
_entity_poly.entity_id
_entity_poly.type
_entity_poly.pdbx_seq_one_letter_code
_entity_poly.pdbx_strand_id
1 'polypeptide(L)'
;FRQFPLYVSPLRVLREIYVFYRCLASYSANSRLIFMALKLLVLVHIGGDITIPEPITDAALELLVRTTMGTSDYGQITPCFIRAQIGSALGLLGAQLMKEVLSSLELLLLGRDCDDWPTVLATLLVILMTVESVQYHSAKRPYHGSTNSLSPKEPYHRLESIDEEAVRVLMSFYMACFGGCHTRLHMGNDSEPAHGSTLSPGDIFISSIQGSIRRDQEGMNYVGKKLQDQKWDGEDMSFFFDRLIARLLTAK
;
A
#
# COMPACT_ATOMS: atom_id res chain seq x y z
N PHE A 1 -0.80 -8.46 -0.18
CA PHE A 1 -1.86 -7.61 -0.76
C PHE A 1 -3.24 -7.97 -0.23
N ARG A 2 -3.74 -9.21 -0.40
CA ARG A 2 -5.10 -9.68 0.01
C ARG A 2 -5.50 -9.50 1.49
N GLN A 3 -4.60 -9.01 2.34
CA GLN A 3 -4.78 -8.84 3.78
C GLN A 3 -4.19 -7.49 4.19
N PHE A 4 -4.49 -6.43 3.46
CA PHE A 4 -3.97 -5.09 3.75
C PHE A 4 -5.10 -4.05 3.66
N PRO A 5 -5.22 -3.09 4.61
CA PRO A 5 -6.20 -2.02 4.61
C PRO A 5 -5.83 -1.04 3.52
N LEU A 6 -6.48 -1.17 2.38
CA LEU A 6 -6.33 -0.20 1.33
C LEU A 6 -7.34 0.91 1.56
N TYR A 7 -6.87 2.15 1.50
CA TYR A 7 -7.76 3.29 1.45
C TYR A 7 -8.67 3.15 0.22
N VAL A 8 -9.99 3.14 0.47
CA VAL A 8 -11.00 3.02 -0.60
C VAL A 8 -11.25 4.42 -1.16
N SER A 9 -10.36 4.84 -2.04
CA SER A 9 -10.48 6.09 -2.77
C SER A 9 -11.79 6.16 -3.57
N PRO A 10 -12.45 7.33 -3.64
CA PRO A 10 -13.52 7.60 -4.60
C PRO A 10 -13.14 7.33 -6.06
N LEU A 11 -11.87 7.53 -6.44
CA LEU A 11 -11.37 7.24 -7.79
C LEU A 11 -11.25 5.73 -8.08
N ARG A 12 -11.17 4.91 -7.03
CA ARG A 12 -11.04 3.44 -7.12
C ARG A 12 -9.87 2.93 -7.97
N VAL A 13 -8.86 3.76 -8.25
CA VAL A 13 -7.71 3.41 -9.13
C VAL A 13 -7.01 2.13 -8.68
N LEU A 14 -6.77 1.97 -7.38
CA LEU A 14 -6.14 0.78 -6.81
C LEU A 14 -6.98 -0.50 -7.00
N ARG A 15 -8.31 -0.37 -6.99
CA ARG A 15 -9.22 -1.48 -7.33
C ARG A 15 -9.04 -1.88 -8.79
N GLU A 16 -9.05 -0.91 -9.70
CA GLU A 16 -8.90 -1.18 -11.14
C GLU A 16 -7.53 -1.82 -11.46
N ILE A 17 -6.46 -1.37 -10.81
CA ILE A 17 -5.13 -1.98 -10.94
C ILE A 17 -5.14 -3.43 -10.44
N TYR A 18 -5.80 -3.69 -9.31
CA TYR A 18 -5.89 -5.05 -8.78
C TYR A 18 -6.68 -5.97 -9.70
N VAL A 19 -7.83 -5.51 -10.22
CA VAL A 19 -8.63 -6.28 -11.18
C VAL A 19 -7.81 -6.57 -12.44
N PHE A 20 -7.14 -5.56 -12.99
CA PHE A 20 -6.26 -5.73 -14.15
C PHE A 20 -5.17 -6.78 -13.88
N TYR A 21 -4.46 -6.68 -12.75
CA TYR A 21 -3.46 -7.67 -12.33
C TYR A 21 -4.01 -9.11 -12.30
N ARG A 22 -5.25 -9.29 -11.82
CA ARG A 22 -5.89 -10.61 -11.71
C ARG A 22 -6.25 -11.21 -13.07
N CYS A 23 -6.42 -10.39 -14.10
CA CYS A 23 -6.70 -10.83 -15.46
C CYS A 23 -5.43 -11.17 -16.26
N LEU A 24 -4.24 -10.82 -15.76
CA LEU A 24 -2.98 -11.15 -16.42
C LEU A 24 -2.63 -12.65 -16.27
N ALA A 25 -1.95 -13.18 -17.29
CA ALA A 25 -1.42 -14.54 -17.23
C ALA A 25 -0.51 -14.71 -16.01
N SER A 26 -0.76 -15.78 -15.24
CA SER A 26 0.03 -16.11 -14.06
C SER A 26 1.50 -16.24 -14.43
N TYR A 27 2.39 -15.64 -13.63
CA TYR A 27 3.85 -15.66 -13.80
C TYR A 27 4.38 -14.94 -15.05
N SER A 28 3.55 -14.22 -15.80
CA SER A 28 4.04 -13.32 -16.86
C SER A 28 4.91 -12.19 -16.29
N ALA A 29 5.80 -11.62 -17.11
CA ALA A 29 6.63 -10.48 -16.71
C ALA A 29 5.77 -9.29 -16.21
N ASN A 30 4.68 -9.00 -16.92
CA ASN A 30 3.73 -7.95 -16.58
C ASN A 30 3.01 -8.22 -15.25
N SER A 31 2.56 -9.46 -15.03
CA SER A 31 1.95 -9.85 -13.74
C SER A 31 2.95 -9.73 -12.59
N ARG A 32 4.20 -10.16 -12.79
CA ARG A 32 5.26 -10.04 -11.79
C ARG A 32 5.57 -8.58 -11.46
N LEU A 33 5.69 -7.71 -12.46
CA LEU A 33 5.96 -6.29 -12.25
C LEU A 33 4.88 -5.62 -11.40
N ILE A 34 3.61 -5.79 -11.78
CA ILE A 34 2.50 -5.20 -11.02
C ILE A 34 2.44 -5.80 -9.61
N PHE A 35 2.70 -7.10 -9.46
CA PHE A 35 2.78 -7.73 -8.14
C PHE A 35 3.87 -7.13 -7.26
N MET A 36 5.07 -6.90 -7.80
CA MET A 36 6.18 -6.26 -7.08
C MET A 36 5.82 -4.81 -6.69
N ALA A 37 5.20 -4.05 -7.58
CA ALA A 37 4.73 -2.70 -7.29
C ALA A 37 3.67 -2.69 -6.18
N LEU A 38 2.69 -3.60 -6.23
CA LEU A 38 1.66 -3.73 -5.18
C LEU A 38 2.26 -4.19 -3.84
N LYS A 39 3.30 -5.04 -3.88
CA LYS A 39 4.06 -5.44 -2.68
C LYS A 39 4.79 -4.24 -2.08
N LEU A 40 5.37 -3.39 -2.92
CA LEU A 40 6.04 -2.16 -2.49
C LEU A 40 5.07 -1.18 -1.82
N LEU A 41 3.90 -0.98 -2.43
CA LEU A 41 2.84 -0.14 -1.86
C LEU A 41 2.46 -0.62 -0.45
N VAL A 42 2.19 -1.93 -0.31
CA VAL A 42 1.86 -2.56 0.97
C VAL A 42 3.00 -2.40 1.97
N LEU A 43 4.24 -2.60 1.56
CA LEU A 43 5.40 -2.47 2.45
C LEU A 43 5.53 -1.07 3.03
N VAL A 44 5.30 -0.03 2.21
CA VAL A 44 5.31 1.36 2.65
C VAL A 44 4.16 1.65 3.62
N HIS A 45 2.97 1.10 3.37
CA HIS A 45 1.80 1.36 4.22
C HIS A 45 1.77 0.55 5.52
N ILE A 46 2.35 -0.65 5.54
CA ILE A 46 2.57 -1.43 6.77
C ILE A 46 3.34 -0.60 7.81
N GLY A 47 4.05 0.44 7.37
CA GLY A 47 4.74 1.40 8.24
C GLY A 47 3.87 2.36 9.07
N GLY A 48 2.54 2.37 8.91
CA GLY A 48 1.65 3.26 9.66
C GLY A 48 0.35 2.62 10.18
N ASP A 49 0.06 2.89 11.45
CA ASP A 49 -1.23 2.71 12.14
C ASP A 49 -1.86 1.31 12.05
N ILE A 50 -1.16 0.27 12.52
CA ILE A 50 -1.80 -1.01 12.84
C ILE A 50 -2.51 -0.88 14.18
N THR A 51 -3.83 -0.73 14.17
CA THR A 51 -4.60 -0.88 15.42
C THR A 51 -4.75 -2.38 15.71
N ILE A 52 -4.50 -2.79 16.95
CA ILE A 52 -4.81 -4.14 17.39
C ILE A 52 -6.32 -4.21 17.61
N PRO A 53 -7.06 -5.12 16.95
CA PRO A 53 -8.48 -5.25 17.19
C PRO A 53 -8.72 -5.72 18.64
N GLU A 54 -9.59 -5.01 19.36
CA GLU A 54 -10.07 -5.44 20.67
C GLU A 54 -11.38 -6.23 20.51
N PRO A 55 -11.54 -7.40 21.17
CA PRO A 55 -10.56 -8.08 22.02
C PRO A 55 -9.51 -8.86 21.21
N ILE A 56 -8.29 -9.00 21.76
CA ILE A 56 -7.25 -9.89 21.22
C ILE A 56 -7.73 -11.33 21.37
N THR A 57 -8.10 -11.98 20.26
CA THR A 57 -8.55 -13.38 20.25
C THR A 57 -7.44 -14.38 19.92
N ASP A 58 -6.29 -13.91 19.47
CA ASP A 58 -5.15 -14.74 19.05
C ASP A 58 -4.13 -14.88 20.19
N ALA A 59 -3.90 -16.11 20.65
CA ALA A 59 -3.03 -16.40 21.79
C ALA A 59 -1.52 -16.13 21.50
N ALA A 60 -1.09 -16.26 20.25
CA ALA A 60 0.29 -15.94 19.86
C ALA A 60 0.50 -14.43 19.84
N LEU A 61 -0.51 -13.68 19.40
CA LEU A 61 -0.52 -12.22 19.46
C LEU A 61 -0.53 -11.71 20.90
N GLU A 62 -1.37 -12.30 21.76
CA GLU A 62 -1.41 -11.95 23.20
C GLU A 62 -0.04 -12.18 23.86
N LEU A 63 0.61 -13.32 23.57
CA LEU A 63 1.95 -13.62 24.08
C LEU A 63 3.00 -12.64 23.56
N LEU A 64 2.99 -12.32 22.27
CA LEU A 64 3.92 -11.37 21.65
C LEU A 64 3.80 -10.00 22.31
N VAL A 65 2.58 -9.47 22.40
CA VAL A 65 2.27 -8.19 23.07
C VAL A 65 2.77 -8.20 24.51
N ARG A 66 2.43 -9.24 25.28
CA ARG A 66 2.81 -9.34 26.69
C ARG A 66 4.32 -9.41 26.90
N THR A 67 5.03 -10.15 26.05
CA THR A 67 6.49 -10.34 26.15
C THR A 67 7.29 -9.13 25.70
N THR A 68 6.79 -8.36 24.74
CA THR A 68 7.52 -7.21 24.19
C THR A 68 7.18 -5.88 24.86
N MET A 69 5.95 -5.70 25.34
CA MET A 69 5.51 -4.41 25.90
C MET A 69 5.66 -4.36 27.42
N GLY A 70 5.70 -5.49 28.12
CA GLY A 70 5.82 -5.54 29.59
C GLY A 70 4.67 -4.89 30.36
N THR A 71 3.59 -4.50 29.67
CA THR A 71 2.43 -3.81 30.25
C THR A 71 1.21 -4.74 30.26
N SER A 72 0.47 -4.71 31.36
CA SER A 72 -0.82 -5.41 31.51
C SER A 72 -2.00 -4.57 30.99
N ASP A 73 -1.75 -3.36 30.52
CA ASP A 73 -2.77 -2.39 30.10
C ASP A 73 -2.90 -2.42 28.57
N TYR A 74 -3.87 -3.20 28.10
CA TYR A 74 -4.07 -3.49 26.67
C TYR A 74 -4.64 -2.29 25.89
N GLY A 75 -5.21 -1.29 26.58
CA GLY A 75 -5.93 -0.16 25.96
C GLY A 75 -5.05 0.88 25.24
N GLN A 76 -3.72 0.73 25.24
CA GLN A 76 -2.78 1.62 24.56
C GLN A 76 -1.66 0.89 23.81
N ILE A 77 -1.90 -0.34 23.35
CA ILE A 77 -0.90 -1.04 22.54
C ILE A 77 -0.84 -0.36 21.16
N THR A 78 0.17 0.50 20.99
CA THR A 78 0.38 1.21 19.73
C THR A 78 1.40 0.45 18.84
N PRO A 79 1.15 0.40 17.53
CA PRO A 79 1.93 -0.37 16.54
C PRO A 79 3.38 0.06 16.31
N CYS A 80 3.88 1.01 17.10
CA CYS A 80 5.20 1.59 16.99
C CYS A 80 6.33 0.58 17.30
N PHE A 81 6.06 -0.44 18.11
CA PHE A 81 7.07 -1.41 18.55
C PHE A 81 7.57 -2.32 17.41
N ILE A 82 6.65 -2.87 16.60
CA ILE A 82 7.00 -3.71 15.44
C ILE A 82 7.80 -2.88 14.42
N ARG A 83 7.42 -1.61 14.24
CA ARG A 83 8.15 -0.67 13.39
C ARG A 83 9.56 -0.36 13.92
N ALA A 84 9.78 -0.29 15.23
CA ALA A 84 11.11 -0.04 15.79
C ALA A 84 12.07 -1.22 15.52
N GLN A 85 11.57 -2.46 15.63
CA GLN A 85 12.38 -3.66 15.45
C GLN A 85 12.67 -4.00 13.98
N ILE A 86 11.75 -3.67 13.07
CA ILE A 86 11.83 -4.08 11.65
C ILE A 86 11.99 -2.87 10.71
N GLY A 87 11.84 -1.64 11.21
CA GLY A 87 11.81 -0.44 10.38
C GLY A 87 13.05 -0.25 9.50
N SER A 88 14.23 -0.61 9.99
CA SER A 88 15.47 -0.58 9.19
C SER A 88 15.46 -1.63 8.07
N ALA A 89 15.00 -2.84 8.35
CA ALA A 89 14.84 -3.91 7.36
C ALA A 89 13.73 -3.59 6.33
N LEU A 90 12.62 -3.00 6.76
CA LEU A 90 11.53 -2.55 5.87
C LEU A 90 12.00 -1.45 4.92
N GLY A 91 12.78 -0.48 5.42
CA GLY A 91 13.37 0.57 4.58
C GLY A 91 14.32 0.01 3.52
N LEU A 92 15.21 -0.91 3.92
CA LEU A 92 16.11 -1.60 2.99
C LEU A 92 15.35 -2.43 1.95
N LEU A 93 14.37 -3.23 2.39
CA LEU A 93 13.54 -4.03 1.51
C LEU A 93 12.72 -3.15 0.54
N GLY A 94 12.21 -2.01 1.03
CA GLY A 94 11.51 -1.03 0.21
C GLY A 94 12.41 -0.40 -0.84
N ALA A 95 13.64 -0.04 -0.48
CA ALA A 95 14.61 0.50 -1.42
C ALA A 95 15.00 -0.53 -2.50
N GLN A 96 15.24 -1.79 -2.11
CA GLN A 96 15.53 -2.88 -3.05
C GLN A 96 14.36 -3.12 -4.01
N LEU A 97 13.14 -3.22 -3.47
CA LEU A 97 11.95 -3.47 -4.27
C LEU A 97 11.59 -2.28 -5.18
N MET A 98 11.76 -1.04 -4.72
CA MET A 98 11.63 0.16 -5.55
C MET A 98 12.61 0.13 -6.72
N LYS A 99 13.88 -0.19 -6.46
CA LYS A 99 14.90 -0.32 -7.51
C LYS A 99 14.49 -1.36 -8.55
N GLU A 100 14.07 -2.54 -8.11
CA GLU A 100 13.65 -3.64 -9.01
C GLU A 100 12.43 -3.26 -9.86
N VAL A 101 11.43 -2.62 -9.24
CA VAL A 101 10.24 -2.12 -9.95
C VAL A 101 10.61 -1.06 -10.98
N LEU A 102 11.44 -0.08 -10.62
CA LEU A 102 11.86 0.99 -11.52
C LEU A 102 12.71 0.47 -12.68
N SER A 103 13.67 -0.42 -12.42
CA SER A 103 14.48 -1.03 -13.49
C SER A 103 13.63 -1.86 -14.45
N SER A 104 12.66 -2.61 -13.94
CA SER A 104 11.74 -3.39 -14.79
C SER A 104 10.82 -2.49 -15.61
N LEU A 105 10.32 -1.42 -15.00
CA LEU A 105 9.48 -0.42 -15.68
C LEU A 105 10.25 0.34 -16.76
N GLU A 106 11.50 0.71 -16.49
CA GLU A 106 12.40 1.34 -17.46
C GLU A 106 12.57 0.46 -18.70
N LEU A 107 12.79 -0.84 -18.51
CA LEU A 107 12.91 -1.79 -19.62
C LEU A 107 11.64 -1.85 -20.48
N LEU A 108 10.45 -1.86 -19.86
CA LEU A 108 9.18 -1.80 -20.61
C LEU A 108 9.02 -0.49 -21.39
N LEU A 109 9.34 0.65 -20.75
CA LEU A 109 9.27 1.96 -21.39
C LEU A 109 10.24 2.10 -22.56
N LEU A 110 11.44 1.52 -22.45
CA LEU A 110 12.43 1.49 -23.52
C LEU A 110 12.05 0.54 -24.66
N GLY A 111 11.29 -0.52 -24.36
CA GLY A 111 10.76 -1.46 -25.35
C GLY A 111 9.79 -0.81 -26.34
N ARG A 112 9.06 0.24 -25.91
CA ARG A 112 8.09 0.99 -26.72
C ARG A 112 6.99 0.13 -27.36
N ASP A 113 6.66 -1.01 -26.74
CA ASP A 113 5.53 -1.81 -27.15
C ASP A 113 4.24 -1.18 -26.62
N CYS A 114 3.29 -0.92 -27.53
CA CYS A 114 1.99 -0.34 -27.17
C CYS A 114 1.16 -1.32 -26.32
N ASP A 115 1.36 -2.63 -26.48
CA ASP A 115 0.62 -3.66 -25.75
C ASP A 115 1.02 -3.69 -24.26
N ASP A 116 2.20 -3.18 -23.91
CA ASP A 116 2.66 -3.04 -22.53
C ASP A 116 2.15 -1.77 -21.83
N TRP A 117 1.53 -0.84 -22.58
CA TRP A 117 1.07 0.43 -22.02
C TRP A 117 0.14 0.28 -20.80
N PRO A 118 -0.84 -0.64 -20.77
CA PRO A 118 -1.67 -0.86 -19.59
C PRO A 118 -0.85 -1.26 -18.36
N THR A 119 0.18 -2.10 -18.53
CA THR A 119 1.10 -2.51 -17.46
C THR A 119 1.94 -1.35 -16.98
N VAL A 120 2.49 -0.55 -17.91
CA VAL A 120 3.27 0.66 -17.61
C VAL A 120 2.43 1.64 -16.79
N LEU A 121 1.20 1.94 -17.24
CA LEU A 121 0.30 2.87 -16.56
C LEU A 121 -0.08 2.34 -15.17
N ALA A 122 -0.49 1.07 -15.05
CA ALA A 122 -0.82 0.47 -13.77
C ALA A 122 0.35 0.56 -12.77
N THR A 123 1.57 0.27 -13.23
CA THR A 123 2.78 0.32 -12.41
C THR A 123 3.11 1.75 -11.97
N LEU A 124 3.04 2.73 -12.88
CA LEU A 124 3.23 4.14 -12.58
C LEU A 124 2.25 4.63 -11.52
N LEU A 125 0.95 4.30 -11.66
CA LEU A 125 -0.07 4.67 -10.69
C LEU A 125 0.24 4.10 -9.29
N VAL A 126 0.71 2.85 -9.20
CA VAL A 126 1.14 2.27 -7.91
C VAL A 126 2.37 2.97 -7.33
N ILE A 127 3.35 3.33 -8.16
CA ILE A 127 4.52 4.10 -7.71
C ILE A 127 4.09 5.46 -7.19
N LEU A 128 3.18 6.16 -7.85
CA LEU A 128 2.67 7.45 -7.38
C LEU A 128 1.98 7.32 -6.02
N MET A 129 1.07 6.34 -5.85
CA MET A 129 0.46 6.05 -4.53
C MET A 129 1.52 5.75 -3.47
N THR A 130 2.56 5.00 -3.84
CA THR A 130 3.67 4.67 -2.95
C THR A 130 4.43 5.92 -2.51
N VAL A 131 4.81 6.79 -3.45
CA VAL A 131 5.53 8.04 -3.18
C VAL A 131 4.73 8.93 -2.26
N GLU A 132 3.44 9.12 -2.53
CA GLU A 132 2.62 9.96 -1.67
C GLU A 132 2.42 9.36 -0.28
N SER A 133 2.37 8.03 -0.17
CA SER A 133 2.31 7.35 1.13
C SER A 133 3.60 7.52 1.92
N VAL A 134 4.76 7.48 1.27
CA VAL A 134 6.04 7.86 1.90
C VAL A 134 6.01 9.32 2.37
N GLN A 135 5.49 10.23 1.55
CA GLN A 135 5.35 11.65 1.91
C GLN A 135 4.43 11.82 3.12
N TYR A 136 3.30 11.13 3.15
CA TYR A 136 2.38 11.10 4.29
C TYR A 136 3.08 10.63 5.57
N HIS A 137 3.77 9.49 5.51
CA HIS A 137 4.48 8.95 6.67
C HIS A 137 5.63 9.85 7.13
N SER A 138 6.29 10.56 6.21
CA SER A 138 7.35 11.53 6.54
C SER A 138 6.80 12.82 7.16
N ALA A 139 5.59 13.23 6.77
CA ALA A 139 4.93 14.42 7.31
C ALA A 139 4.36 14.18 8.72
N LYS A 140 3.98 12.93 9.05
CA LYS A 140 3.58 12.55 10.42
C LYS A 140 4.68 12.87 11.42
N ARG A 141 4.31 13.60 12.48
CA ARG A 141 5.20 13.78 13.63
C ARG A 141 5.49 12.40 14.23
N PRO A 142 6.76 12.08 14.55
CA PRO A 142 7.07 10.87 15.29
C PRO A 142 6.25 10.84 16.58
N TYR A 143 5.64 9.70 16.91
CA TYR A 143 4.87 9.50 18.13
C TYR A 143 5.66 9.85 19.41
N HIS A 144 7.00 9.81 19.33
CA HIS A 144 7.94 10.17 20.41
C HIS A 144 8.68 11.50 20.18
N GLY A 145 8.24 12.32 19.22
CA GLY A 145 8.92 13.58 18.87
C GLY A 145 8.88 14.65 19.98
N SER A 146 8.06 14.46 21.02
CA SER A 146 7.95 15.34 22.19
C SER A 146 8.82 14.92 23.38
N THR A 147 9.36 13.70 23.39
CA THR A 147 10.33 13.27 24.40
C THR A 147 11.73 13.59 23.92
N ASN A 148 12.25 14.76 24.32
CA ASN A 148 13.68 15.05 24.33
C ASN A 148 14.39 14.07 25.29
N SER A 149 14.62 12.85 24.82
CA SER A 149 15.42 11.87 25.55
C SER A 149 16.84 11.91 25.00
N LEU A 150 17.64 12.78 25.60
CA LEU A 150 19.09 12.66 25.64
C LEU A 150 19.43 11.32 26.32
N SER A 151 19.40 10.22 25.55
CA SER A 151 19.93 8.95 26.02
C SER A 151 21.00 8.47 25.04
N PRO A 152 22.14 7.96 25.54
CA PRO A 152 23.22 7.47 24.69
C PRO A 152 22.70 6.36 23.80
N LYS A 153 23.01 6.42 22.51
CA LYS A 153 22.80 5.30 21.59
C LYS A 153 23.71 4.16 22.06
N GLU A 154 23.14 3.18 22.76
CA GLU A 154 23.86 1.93 23.00
C GLU A 154 24.24 1.29 21.66
N PRO A 155 25.41 0.65 21.58
CA PRO A 155 25.85 -0.02 20.37
C PRO A 155 24.85 -1.13 20.03
N TYR A 156 24.31 -1.06 18.81
CA TYR A 156 23.49 -2.08 18.18
C TYR A 156 24.05 -3.48 18.50
N HIS A 157 23.35 -4.23 19.37
CA HIS A 157 23.58 -5.66 19.49
C HIS A 157 23.37 -6.26 18.09
N ARG A 158 24.36 -7.02 17.61
CA ARG A 158 24.25 -7.78 16.36
C ARG A 158 22.95 -8.58 16.43
N LEU A 159 22.12 -8.47 15.38
CA LEU A 159 21.02 -9.39 15.18
C LEU A 159 21.60 -10.81 15.15
N GLU A 160 21.50 -11.51 16.27
CA GLU A 160 21.54 -12.96 16.29
C GLU A 160 20.36 -13.46 15.44
N SER A 161 20.57 -14.61 14.80
CA SER A 161 19.71 -15.22 13.77
C SER A 161 18.24 -14.81 13.88
N ILE A 162 17.70 -14.20 12.82
CA ILE A 162 16.28 -13.91 12.68
C ILE A 162 15.51 -15.22 12.86
N ASP A 163 14.73 -15.33 13.93
CA ASP A 163 13.86 -16.47 14.17
C ASP A 163 12.73 -16.46 13.12
N GLU A 164 12.78 -17.41 12.18
CA GLU A 164 11.77 -17.55 11.15
C GLU A 164 10.36 -17.73 11.72
N GLU A 165 10.25 -18.31 12.91
CA GLU A 165 8.97 -18.50 13.58
C GLU A 165 8.41 -17.18 14.11
N ALA A 166 9.25 -16.32 14.69
CA ALA A 166 8.86 -14.97 15.07
C ALA A 166 8.40 -14.14 13.85
N VAL A 167 9.07 -14.29 12.69
CA VAL A 167 8.64 -13.67 11.44
C VAL A 167 7.28 -14.22 10.99
N ARG A 168 7.05 -15.54 11.06
CA ARG A 168 5.74 -16.12 10.72
C ARG A 168 4.63 -15.63 11.63
N VAL A 169 4.84 -15.63 12.94
CA VAL A 169 3.86 -15.14 13.93
C VAL A 169 3.51 -13.69 13.65
N LEU A 170 4.52 -12.86 13.38
CA LEU A 170 4.31 -11.47 13.04
C LEU A 170 3.53 -11.30 11.73
N MET A 171 3.88 -12.06 10.69
CA MET A 171 3.15 -12.01 9.42
C MET A 171 1.71 -12.46 9.62
N SER A 172 1.45 -13.53 10.37
CA SER A 172 0.10 -13.97 10.74
C SER A 172 -0.67 -12.88 11.48
N PHE A 173 -0.03 -12.15 12.39
CA PHE A 173 -0.61 -10.99 13.06
C PHE A 173 -1.03 -9.90 12.07
N TYR A 174 -0.13 -9.48 11.17
CA TYR A 174 -0.45 -8.52 10.11
C TYR A 174 -1.62 -9.01 9.24
N MET A 175 -1.64 -10.30 8.91
CA MET A 175 -2.68 -10.91 8.10
C MET A 175 -4.04 -10.92 8.84
N ALA A 176 -4.05 -11.11 10.16
CA ALA A 176 -5.25 -11.13 10.99
C ALA A 176 -5.85 -9.72 11.18
N CYS A 177 -5.02 -8.72 11.44
CA CYS A 177 -5.46 -7.32 11.60
C CYS A 177 -6.18 -6.76 10.36
N PHE A 178 -5.90 -7.34 9.20
CA PHE A 178 -6.25 -6.76 7.91
C PHE A 178 -6.96 -7.73 6.95
N GLY A 179 -7.30 -8.93 7.42
CA GLY A 179 -8.00 -9.95 6.63
C GLY A 179 -9.38 -9.51 6.12
N GLY A 180 -10.06 -8.62 6.86
CA GLY A 180 -11.34 -8.05 6.49
C GLY A 180 -11.28 -6.87 5.52
N CYS A 181 -10.10 -6.34 5.20
CA CYS A 181 -10.01 -5.10 4.43
C CYS A 181 -10.32 -5.26 2.93
N HIS A 182 -10.26 -6.49 2.42
CA HIS A 182 -10.49 -6.80 0.99
C HIS A 182 -11.96 -6.98 0.64
N THR A 183 -12.84 -7.24 1.61
CA THR A 183 -14.29 -7.28 1.37
C THR A 183 -14.83 -5.92 0.93
N ARG A 184 -14.19 -4.82 1.36
CA ARG A 184 -14.52 -3.43 0.99
C ARG A 184 -14.07 -3.00 -0.40
N LEU A 185 -13.18 -3.75 -1.04
CA LEU A 185 -12.87 -3.52 -2.46
C LEU A 185 -14.06 -3.87 -3.37
N HIS A 186 -15.15 -4.40 -2.81
CA HIS A 186 -16.35 -4.83 -3.52
C HIS A 186 -15.97 -5.51 -4.84
N MET A 187 -15.34 -6.68 -4.72
CA MET A 187 -15.46 -7.69 -5.77
C MET A 187 -16.86 -8.31 -5.69
N GLY A 188 -17.89 -7.46 -5.77
CA GLY A 188 -19.19 -7.95 -6.17
C GLY A 188 -19.02 -8.67 -7.50
N ASN A 189 -19.89 -9.64 -7.76
CA ASN A 189 -19.91 -10.50 -8.95
C ASN A 189 -19.82 -9.74 -10.29
N ASP A 190 -19.90 -8.41 -10.28
CA ASP A 190 -19.63 -7.47 -11.38
C ASP A 190 -18.18 -7.46 -11.91
N SER A 191 -17.27 -8.25 -11.31
CA SER A 191 -15.84 -8.27 -11.66
C SER A 191 -15.40 -9.52 -12.43
N GLU A 192 -16.31 -10.47 -12.67
CA GLU A 192 -16.04 -11.45 -13.72
C GLU A 192 -16.04 -10.68 -15.05
N PRO A 193 -15.00 -10.83 -15.89
CA PRO A 193 -15.08 -10.31 -17.24
C PRO A 193 -16.34 -10.91 -17.84
N ALA A 194 -17.32 -10.06 -18.14
CA ALA A 194 -18.56 -10.49 -18.77
C ALA A 194 -18.15 -11.43 -19.89
N HIS A 195 -18.47 -12.72 -19.75
CA HIS A 195 -18.10 -13.76 -20.72
C HIS A 195 -18.76 -13.35 -22.05
N GLY A 196 -18.02 -12.62 -22.89
CA GLY A 196 -18.59 -11.90 -24.03
C GLY A 196 -17.92 -10.56 -24.38
N SER A 197 -17.06 -9.96 -23.54
CA SER A 197 -16.31 -8.77 -23.96
C SER A 197 -15.19 -9.15 -24.95
N THR A 198 -15.20 -8.56 -26.14
CA THR A 198 -14.13 -8.71 -27.14
C THR A 198 -12.87 -7.91 -26.83
N LEU A 199 -12.91 -7.07 -25.80
CA LEU A 199 -11.82 -6.19 -25.40
C LEU A 199 -10.75 -6.95 -24.63
N SER A 200 -9.49 -6.55 -24.81
CA SER A 200 -8.39 -7.10 -24.01
C SER A 200 -8.52 -6.64 -22.54
N PRO A 201 -7.94 -7.37 -21.58
CA PRO A 201 -7.87 -6.92 -20.19
C PRO A 201 -7.25 -5.52 -20.04
N GLY A 202 -6.29 -5.18 -20.90
CA GLY A 202 -5.67 -3.86 -20.95
C GLY A 202 -6.67 -2.78 -21.34
N ASP A 203 -7.46 -2.99 -22.39
CA ASP A 203 -8.47 -2.02 -22.85
C ASP A 203 -9.56 -1.79 -21.80
N ILE A 204 -9.98 -2.85 -21.12
CA ILE A 204 -10.95 -2.78 -20.02
C ILE A 204 -10.38 -1.94 -18.89
N PHE A 205 -9.12 -2.16 -18.51
CA PHE A 205 -8.43 -1.38 -17.49
C PHE A 205 -8.35 0.11 -17.86
N ILE A 206 -7.87 0.43 -19.06
CA ILE A 206 -7.77 1.82 -19.55
C ILE A 206 -9.14 2.49 -19.55
N SER A 207 -10.16 1.82 -20.09
CA SER A 207 -11.53 2.34 -20.13
C SER A 207 -12.11 2.57 -18.73
N SER A 208 -11.79 1.70 -17.78
CA SER A 208 -12.25 1.81 -16.39
C SER A 208 -11.61 3.01 -15.69
N ILE A 209 -10.30 3.22 -15.87
CA ILE A 209 -9.59 4.40 -15.36
C ILE A 209 -10.17 5.68 -15.96
N GLN A 210 -10.35 5.73 -17.29
CA GLN A 210 -10.95 6.86 -17.97
C GLN A 210 -12.39 7.14 -17.49
N GLY A 211 -13.19 6.09 -17.29
CA GLY A 211 -14.54 6.20 -16.77
C GLY A 211 -14.58 6.76 -15.34
N SER A 212 -13.63 6.36 -14.48
CA SER A 212 -13.51 6.94 -13.13
C SER A 212 -13.16 8.41 -13.15
N ILE A 213 -12.28 8.86 -14.06
CA ILE A 213 -11.95 10.28 -14.22
C ILE A 213 -13.16 11.08 -14.70
N ARG A 214 -13.88 10.60 -15.73
CA ARG A 214 -15.07 11.29 -16.27
C ARG A 214 -16.15 11.45 -15.21
N ARG A 215 -16.47 10.39 -14.47
CA ARG A 215 -17.44 10.44 -13.37
C ARG A 215 -17.06 11.47 -12.30
N ASP A 216 -15.77 11.61 -12.02
CA ASP A 216 -15.32 12.62 -11.07
C ASP A 216 -15.54 14.05 -11.61
N GLN A 217 -15.18 14.28 -12.87
CA GLN A 217 -15.36 15.57 -13.55
C GLN A 217 -16.83 15.99 -13.67
N GLU A 218 -17.74 15.01 -13.82
CA GLU A 218 -19.17 15.26 -14.05
C GLU A 218 -19.98 15.51 -12.76
N GLY A 219 -19.46 15.19 -11.57
CA GLY A 219 -20.31 15.33 -10.37
C GLY A 219 -19.64 15.37 -9.00
N MET A 220 -18.48 14.73 -8.80
CA MET A 220 -17.87 14.68 -7.46
C MET A 220 -16.85 15.80 -7.23
N ASN A 221 -16.18 16.27 -8.29
CA ASN A 221 -15.09 17.23 -8.22
C ASN A 221 -14.05 16.85 -7.12
N TYR A 222 -13.86 15.56 -6.87
CA TYR A 222 -12.94 15.07 -5.85
C TYR A 222 -11.51 15.33 -6.30
N VAL A 223 -11.18 15.08 -7.56
CA VAL A 223 -9.87 15.39 -8.14
C VAL A 223 -9.60 16.89 -8.12
N GLY A 224 -10.57 17.71 -8.55
CA GLY A 224 -10.38 19.17 -8.55
C GLY A 224 -10.16 19.74 -7.14
N LYS A 225 -10.84 19.20 -6.12
CA LYS A 225 -10.58 19.53 -4.71
C LYS A 225 -9.18 19.08 -4.27
N LYS A 226 -8.81 17.82 -4.54
CA LYS A 226 -7.47 17.28 -4.19
C LYS A 226 -6.32 18.02 -4.88
N LEU A 227 -6.53 18.55 -6.08
CA LEU A 227 -5.54 19.38 -6.79
C LEU A 227 -5.32 20.74 -6.11
N GLN A 228 -6.37 21.29 -5.49
CA GLN A 228 -6.36 22.59 -4.80
C GLN A 228 -6.00 22.50 -3.31
N ASP A 229 -6.08 21.31 -2.72
CA ASP A 229 -5.71 21.04 -1.33
C ASP A 229 -4.22 21.37 -1.09
N GLN A 230 -3.96 22.53 -0.50
CA GLN A 230 -2.61 23.00 -0.13
C GLN A 230 -2.25 22.67 1.32
N LYS A 231 -3.22 22.34 2.16
CA LYS A 231 -3.04 22.22 3.61
C LYS A 231 -3.46 20.84 4.11
N TRP A 232 -2.49 20.11 4.64
CA TRP A 232 -2.68 18.81 5.28
C TRP A 232 -3.09 19.00 6.75
N ASP A 233 -4.15 18.30 7.16
CA ASP A 233 -4.71 18.32 8.52
C ASP A 233 -4.19 17.19 9.43
N GLY A 234 -3.02 16.60 9.15
CA GLY A 234 -2.43 15.57 10.02
C GLY A 234 -3.07 14.18 9.93
N GLU A 235 -4.40 14.10 9.82
CA GLU A 235 -5.16 12.86 10.06
C GLU A 235 -5.80 12.27 8.79
N ASP A 236 -6.00 13.06 7.74
CA ASP A 236 -6.67 12.59 6.52
C ASP A 236 -5.71 11.89 5.55
N MET A 237 -5.71 10.55 5.58
CA MET A 237 -5.01 9.69 4.62
C MET A 237 -5.42 10.00 3.17
N SER A 238 -6.68 10.40 2.91
CA SER A 238 -7.17 10.64 1.56
C SER A 238 -6.45 11.77 0.83
N PHE A 239 -5.79 12.66 1.57
CA PHE A 239 -4.98 13.75 1.04
C PHE A 239 -3.84 13.25 0.13
N PHE A 240 -3.28 12.08 0.41
CA PHE A 240 -2.08 11.58 -0.24
C PHE A 240 -2.31 10.41 -1.18
N PHE A 241 -3.50 9.81 -1.32
CA PHE A 241 -3.58 8.63 -2.19
C PHE A 241 -3.75 8.95 -3.68
N ASP A 242 -4.49 10.01 -3.97
CA ASP A 242 -5.00 10.23 -5.32
C ASP A 242 -4.46 11.49 -5.98
N ARG A 243 -3.68 12.31 -5.28
CA ARG A 243 -3.35 13.65 -5.76
C ARG A 243 -2.30 13.60 -6.87
N LEU A 244 -1.25 12.79 -6.74
CA LEU A 244 -0.31 12.58 -7.83
C LEU A 244 -0.94 11.81 -9.00
N ILE A 245 -1.78 10.81 -8.69
CA ILE A 245 -2.55 10.09 -9.71
C ILE A 245 -3.43 11.05 -10.51
N ALA A 246 -4.22 11.87 -9.81
CA ALA A 246 -5.05 12.91 -10.40
C ALA A 246 -4.24 13.79 -11.34
N ARG A 247 -3.09 14.32 -10.88
CA ARG A 247 -2.22 15.15 -11.70
C ARG A 247 -1.76 14.45 -12.97
N LEU A 248 -1.37 13.18 -12.89
CA LEU A 248 -0.97 12.40 -14.06
C LEU A 248 -2.14 12.21 -15.03
N LEU A 249 -3.30 11.80 -14.50
CA LEU A 249 -4.47 11.42 -15.28
C LEU A 249 -5.23 12.62 -15.86
N THR A 250 -5.05 13.82 -15.31
CA THR A 250 -5.64 15.07 -15.81
C THR A 250 -4.62 16.02 -16.43
N ALA A 251 -3.36 15.62 -16.55
CA ALA A 251 -2.36 16.40 -17.28
C ALA A 251 -2.79 16.52 -18.74
N LYS A 252 -2.82 17.75 -19.25
CA LYS A 252 -3.08 18.05 -20.66
C LYS A 252 -1.81 17.93 -21.49
#